data_AF-A0A2W1B0I4-F1
#
_entry.id   AF-A0A2W1B0I4-F1
#
_cell.length_a   1.000
_cell.length_b   1.000
_cell.length_c   1.000
_cell.angle_alpha   90.00
_cell.angle_beta   90.00
_cell.angle_gamma   90.00
#
_symmetry.space_group_name_H-M   'P 1'
#
loop_
_entity.id
_entity.type
_entity.pdbx_description
1 polymer ?
#
loop_
_entity_poly.entity_id
_entity_poly.type
_entity_poly.pdbx_seq_one_letter_code
_entity_poly.pdbx_strand_id
1 'polypeptide(L)'
;MDWIDYWSVDFDYEDKKEIIQIKEDGEVSEVWTGNYIFENIWQSFRTKKNQKIELVTTPHTYEKNGKYKAMVKVVDILGVDTSHVVEIEIK
;
A
#
# COMPACT_ATOMS: atom_id res chain seq x y z
N MET A 1 12.16 7.72 -21.29
CA MET A 1 11.23 7.66 -20.14
C MET A 1 9.93 7.04 -20.62
N ASP A 2 9.73 5.76 -20.30
CA ASP A 2 8.41 5.16 -20.37
C ASP A 2 7.62 5.76 -19.23
N TRP A 3 6.67 6.62 -19.59
CA TRP A 3 5.78 7.24 -18.65
C TRP A 3 4.77 6.16 -18.20
N ILE A 4 4.42 6.12 -16.92
CA ILE A 4 3.66 4.99 -16.36
C ILE A 4 2.59 5.56 -15.45
N ASP A 5 1.34 5.16 -15.68
CA ASP A 5 0.34 5.19 -14.62
C ASP A 5 0.38 3.82 -13.94
N TYR A 6 0.45 3.82 -12.62
CA TYR A 6 0.55 2.63 -11.80
C TYR A 6 -0.44 2.70 -10.66
N TRP A 7 -0.99 1.56 -10.26
CA TRP A 7 -1.68 1.46 -8.99
C TRP A 7 -1.36 0.14 -8.31
N SER A 8 -1.47 0.16 -6.99
CA SER A 8 -1.10 -0.93 -6.11
C SER A 8 -2.04 -1.05 -4.95
N VAL A 9 -2.08 -2.25 -4.39
CA VAL A 9 -2.93 -2.60 -3.26
C VAL A 9 -2.09 -3.31 -2.21
N ASP A 10 -2.27 -2.84 -0.99
CA ASP A 10 -1.98 -3.57 0.24
C ASP A 10 -3.32 -4.06 0.80
N PHE A 11 -3.50 -5.37 0.94
CA PHE A 11 -4.76 -5.95 1.40
C PHE A 11 -4.91 -5.93 2.94
N ASP A 12 -3.82 -5.68 3.68
CA ASP A 12 -3.80 -5.65 5.15
C ASP A 12 -2.87 -4.55 5.68
N TYR A 13 -3.19 -3.31 5.30
CA TYR A 13 -2.33 -2.13 5.50
C TYR A 13 -1.94 -1.87 6.96
N GLU A 14 -2.74 -2.32 7.93
CA GLU A 14 -2.44 -2.11 9.36
C GLU A 14 -1.62 -3.24 10.01
N ASP A 15 -1.17 -4.24 9.25
CA ASP A 15 -0.41 -5.38 9.79
C ASP A 15 0.98 -4.97 10.28
N LYS A 16 1.62 -4.01 9.60
CA LYS A 16 3.03 -3.66 9.85
C LYS A 16 3.22 -2.20 10.22
N LYS A 17 3.41 -1.95 11.52
CA LYS A 17 3.75 -0.60 12.03
C LYS A 17 5.08 -0.11 11.48
N GLU A 18 5.13 1.16 11.09
CA GLU A 18 6.37 1.84 10.75
C GLU A 18 7.13 2.20 12.04
N ILE A 19 8.15 1.40 12.36
CA ILE A 19 9.00 1.63 13.53
C ILE A 19 10.32 2.26 13.09
N ILE A 20 10.70 3.37 13.73
CA ILE A 20 11.99 4.02 13.55
C ILE A 20 12.86 3.83 14.80
N GLN A 21 14.17 3.87 14.61
CA GLN A 21 15.14 3.89 15.70
C GLN A 21 15.63 5.33 15.91
N ILE A 22 15.49 5.82 17.13
CA ILE A 22 16.00 7.13 17.56
C ILE A 22 17.18 6.87 18.47
N LYS A 23 18.28 7.62 18.26
CA LYS A 23 19.46 7.57 19.10
C LYS A 23 19.65 8.91 19.80
N GLU A 24 19.47 8.93 21.11
CA GLU A 24 19.69 10.09 21.99
C GLU A 24 20.65 9.69 23.11
N ASP A 25 21.69 10.50 23.35
CA ASP A 25 22.69 10.31 24.40
C ASP A 25 23.35 8.91 24.48
N GLY A 26 23.38 8.19 23.35
CA GLY A 26 23.96 6.85 23.26
C GLY A 26 22.98 5.71 23.49
N GLU A 27 21.76 5.98 23.95
CA GLU A 27 20.66 5.02 24.03
C GLU A 27 19.91 4.95 22.69
N VAL A 28 19.44 3.76 22.34
CA VAL A 28 18.64 3.51 21.13
C VAL A 28 17.24 3.07 21.57
N SER A 29 16.22 3.79 21.10
CA SER A 29 14.81 3.46 21.35
C SER A 29 14.06 3.25 20.03
N GLU A 30 13.16 2.26 20.03
CA GLU A 30 12.24 2.02 18.93
C GLU A 30 10.92 2.76 19.16
N VAL A 31 10.53 3.58 18.19
CA VAL A 31 9.32 4.41 18.27
C VAL A 31 8.46 4.15 17.06
N TRP A 32 7.17 3.89 17.30
CA TRP A 32 6.17 3.83 16.24
C TRP A 32 5.86 5.25 15.75
N THR A 33 5.91 5.47 14.44
CA THR A 33 5.63 6.78 13.84
C THR A 33 4.15 7.16 13.84
N GLY A 34 3.26 6.21 14.13
CA GLY A 34 1.81 6.35 13.93
C GLY A 34 1.33 5.91 12.54
N ASN A 35 2.25 5.64 11.60
CA ASN A 35 1.93 5.12 10.28
C ASN A 35 2.17 3.61 10.19
N TYR A 36 1.68 3.02 9.11
CA TYR A 36 1.97 1.63 8.75
C TYR A 36 2.78 1.58 7.45
N ILE A 37 3.62 0.56 7.34
CA ILE A 37 4.39 0.26 6.15
C ILE A 37 3.42 -0.23 5.09
N PHE A 38 3.37 0.46 3.95
CA PHE A 38 2.62 -0.02 2.79
C PHE A 38 3.37 -1.17 2.14
N GLU A 39 2.77 -2.35 2.12
CA GLU A 39 3.30 -3.53 1.45
C GLU A 39 2.64 -3.66 0.07
N ASN A 40 3.43 -3.53 -1.00
CA ASN A 40 2.95 -3.70 -2.36
C ASN A 40 2.69 -5.19 -2.63
N ILE A 41 1.49 -5.66 -2.28
CA ILE A 41 1.10 -7.07 -2.45
C ILE A 41 0.62 -7.31 -3.88
N TRP A 42 -0.12 -6.37 -4.46
CA TRP A 42 -0.59 -6.43 -5.84
C TRP A 42 -0.38 -5.09 -6.53
N GLN A 43 -0.09 -5.12 -7.84
CA GLN A 43 0.03 -3.92 -8.65
C GLN A 43 -0.33 -4.15 -10.11
N SER A 44 -0.76 -3.07 -10.77
CA SER A 44 -0.89 -3.01 -12.23
C SER A 44 -0.44 -1.65 -12.74
N PHE A 45 0.00 -1.62 -14.00
CA PHE A 45 0.50 -0.41 -14.62
C PHE A 45 0.21 -0.42 -16.13
N ARG A 46 0.17 0.77 -16.72
CA ARG A 46 0.14 0.96 -18.18
C ARG A 46 1.34 1.77 -18.64
N THR A 47 1.69 1.63 -19.91
CA THR A 47 2.81 2.34 -20.55
C THR A 47 2.34 3.09 -21.80
N LYS A 48 3.24 3.86 -22.43
CA LYS A 48 3.03 4.40 -23.80
C LYS A 48 2.50 3.37 -24.77
N LYS A 49 3.16 2.21 -24.78
CA LYS A 49 2.99 1.17 -25.78
C LYS A 49 1.78 0.29 -25.50
N ASN A 50 1.45 0.11 -24.22
CA ASN A 50 0.29 -0.65 -23.78
C ASN A 50 -0.52 0.18 -22.78
N GLN A 51 -1.62 0.75 -23.27
CA GLN A 51 -2.48 1.64 -22.48
C GLN A 51 -3.48 0.89 -21.60
N LYS A 52 -3.57 -0.44 -21.72
CA LYS A 52 -4.46 -1.24 -20.89
C LYS A 52 -3.88 -1.34 -19.48
N ILE A 53 -4.69 -0.98 -18.49
CA ILE A 53 -4.40 -1.19 -17.07
C ILE A 53 -5.45 -2.16 -16.51
N GLU A 54 -5.01 -3.09 -15.67
CA GLU A 54 -5.93 -3.98 -14.98
C GLU A 54 -6.57 -3.22 -13.82
N LEU A 55 -7.90 -3.20 -13.75
CA LEU A 55 -8.66 -2.48 -12.71
C LEU A 55 -9.24 -3.40 -11.64
N VAL A 56 -8.97 -4.71 -11.76
CA VAL A 56 -9.43 -5.74 -10.84
C VAL A 56 -8.19 -6.44 -10.33
N THR A 57 -8.07 -6.59 -9.02
CA THR A 57 -6.95 -7.33 -8.46
C THR A 57 -7.11 -8.82 -8.71
N THR A 58 -6.04 -9.58 -8.49
CA THR A 58 -6.21 -11.01 -8.22
C THR A 58 -7.08 -11.19 -6.96
N PRO A 59 -7.92 -12.24 -6.89
CA PRO A 59 -8.70 -12.51 -5.68
C PRO A 59 -7.80 -12.64 -4.45
N HIS A 60 -8.17 -11.96 -3.36
CA HIS A 60 -7.53 -12.10 -2.05
C HIS A 60 -8.52 -12.75 -1.09
N THR A 61 -8.05 -13.72 -0.29
CA THR A 61 -8.88 -14.44 0.68
C THR A 61 -8.38 -14.13 2.08
N TYR A 62 -9.27 -13.58 2.90
CA TYR A 62 -9.02 -13.40 4.33
C TYR A 62 -9.35 -14.71 5.06
N GLU A 63 -8.37 -15.27 5.77
CA GLU A 63 -8.54 -16.56 6.46
C GLU A 63 -9.45 -16.47 7.70
N LYS A 64 -9.56 -15.28 8.29
CA LYS A 64 -10.31 -15.04 9.54
C LYS A 64 -11.40 -14.02 9.30
N ASN A 65 -12.48 -14.15 10.06
CA ASN A 65 -13.50 -13.12 10.14
C ASN A 65 -12.94 -11.94 10.92
N GLY A 66 -13.33 -10.73 10.53
CA GLY A 66 -12.78 -9.53 11.13
C GLY A 66 -12.94 -8.29 10.28
N LYS A 67 -12.36 -7.20 10.80
CA LYS A 67 -12.24 -5.93 10.11
C LYS A 67 -10.81 -5.79 9.62
N TYR A 68 -10.66 -5.52 8.35
CA TYR A 68 -9.40 -5.30 7.66
C TYR A 68 -9.40 -3.91 7.04
N LYS A 69 -8.21 -3.37 6.78
CA LYS A 69 -8.06 -2.15 6.00
C LYS A 69 -7.12 -2.42 4.84
N ALA A 70 -7.66 -2.33 3.63
CA ALA A 70 -6.84 -2.33 2.44
C ALA A 70 -6.44 -0.90 2.09
N MET A 71 -5.20 -0.67 1.70
CA MET A 71 -4.77 0.61 1.12
C MET A 71 -4.60 0.46 -0.38
N VAL A 72 -5.19 1.37 -1.14
CA VAL A 72 -5.01 1.50 -2.58
C VAL A 72 -4.16 2.74 -2.83
N LYS A 73 -3.08 2.60 -3.59
CA LYS A 73 -2.19 3.69 -3.99
C LYS A 73 -2.17 3.80 -5.50
N VAL A 74 -2.44 4.99 -6.03
CA VAL A 74 -2.41 5.31 -7.45
C VAL A 74 -1.35 6.38 -7.68
N VAL A 75 -0.46 6.14 -8.64
CA VAL A 75 0.52 7.13 -9.09
C VAL A 75 0.27 7.38 -10.57
N ASP A 76 0.01 8.64 -10.90
CA ASP A 76 -0.20 9.03 -12.27
C ASP A 76 1.12 9.27 -13.02
N ILE A 77 0.98 9.43 -14.33
CA ILE A 77 2.07 9.72 -15.27
C ILE A 77 2.84 11.01 -14.99
N LEU A 78 2.26 11.93 -14.22
CA LEU A 78 2.85 13.19 -13.80
C LEU A 78 3.57 13.06 -12.45
N GLY A 79 3.48 11.89 -11.80
CA GLY A 79 4.09 11.59 -10.51
C GLY A 79 3.21 11.96 -9.32
N VAL A 80 1.92 12.28 -9.53
CA VAL A 80 0.99 12.53 -8.42
C VAL A 80 0.62 11.20 -7.77
N ASP A 81 0.95 11.06 -6.49
CA ASP A 81 0.56 9.91 -5.65
C ASP A 81 -0.74 10.25 -4.90
N THR A 82 -1.73 9.37 -5.00
CA THR A 82 -2.95 9.41 -4.19
C THR A 82 -3.13 8.05 -3.52
N SER A 83 -3.36 8.07 -2.21
CA SER A 83 -3.62 6.87 -1.41
C SER A 83 -5.02 6.93 -0.81
N HIS A 84 -5.72 5.80 -0.77
CA HIS A 84 -7.05 5.67 -0.20
C HIS A 84 -7.15 4.38 0.61
N VAL A 85 -7.69 4.47 1.83
CA VAL A 85 -7.90 3.32 2.71
C VAL A 85 -9.36 2.87 2.59
N VAL A 86 -9.54 1.57 2.35
CA VAL A 86 -10.84 0.91 2.23
C VAL A 86 -11.00 -0.03 3.42
N GLU A 87 -12.07 0.16 4.18
CA GLU A 87 -12.44 -0.75 5.27
C GLU A 87 -13.18 -1.96 4.71
N ILE A 88 -12.79 -3.16 5.14
CA ILE A 88 -13.34 -4.44 4.69
C ILE A 88 -13.82 -5.21 5.92
N GLU A 89 -15.07 -5.67 5.90
CA GLU A 89 -15.64 -6.51 6.96
C GLU A 89 -15.96 -7.90 6.41
N ILE A 90 -15.30 -8.91 6.96
CA ILE A 90 -15.50 -10.33 6.62
C ILE A 90 -16.27 -11.00 7.77
N LYS A 91 -17.40 -11.64 7.44
CA LYS A 91 -18.38 -12.21 8.37
C LYS A 91 -18.42 -13.72 8.36
#